data_AF-X1A0K3-F1
#
_entry.id   AF-X1A0K3-F1
#
_cell.length_a   1.000
_cell.length_b   1.000
_cell.length_c   1.000
_cell.angle_alpha   90.00
_cell.angle_beta   90.00
_cell.angle_gamma   90.00
#
_symmetry.space_group_name_H-M   'P 1'
#
loop_
_entity.id
_entity.type
_entity.pdbx_description
1 polymer ?
#
loop_
_entity_poly.entity_id
_entity_poly.type
_entity_poly.pdbx_seq_one_letter_code
_entity_poly.pdbx_strand_id
1 'polypeptide(L)'
;NLVRESIEEEIASIAGVENHDVIVDVPTLPSVPYNPHQLDPMEIAIFETIDGKKVTRNLSDYSNIAAMMKGYLDVIRVYTFEKSRAKVGRAAREVFQEVPDTALIHM
;
A
#
# COMPACT_ATOMS: atom_id res chain seq x y z
N ASN A 1 -3.83 13.23 16.08
CA ASN A 1 -2.62 13.32 15.22
C ASN A 1 -2.98 14.34 14.15
N LEU A 2 -2.56 15.60 14.27
CA LEU A 2 -3.18 16.76 13.59
C LEU A 2 -3.31 16.60 12.06
N VAL A 3 -2.34 15.95 11.42
CA VAL A 3 -2.36 15.70 9.96
C VAL A 3 -3.48 14.74 9.57
N ARG A 4 -3.72 13.68 10.35
CA ARG A 4 -4.79 12.70 10.08
C ARG A 4 -6.17 13.36 10.17
N GLU A 5 -6.39 14.10 11.24
CA GLU A 5 -7.66 14.80 11.50
C GLU A 5 -7.97 15.83 10.40
N SER A 6 -6.95 16.55 9.92
CA SER A 6 -7.09 17.48 8.79
C SER A 6 -7.52 16.79 7.49
N ILE A 7 -6.98 15.59 7.21
CA ILE A 7 -7.32 14.83 6.00
C ILE A 7 -8.74 14.25 6.10
N GLU A 8 -9.12 13.74 7.28
CA GLU A 8 -10.49 13.29 7.56
C GLU A 8 -11.50 14.41 7.30
N GLU A 9 -11.21 15.61 7.81
CA GLU A 9 -12.06 16.79 7.65
C GLU A 9 -12.16 17.25 6.18
N GLU A 10 -11.05 17.23 5.45
CA GLU A 10 -11.01 17.58 4.02
C GLU A 10 -11.85 16.61 3.18
N ILE A 11 -11.66 15.30 3.38
CA ILE A 11 -12.45 14.26 2.69
C ILE A 11 -13.94 14.38 3.06
N ALA A 12 -14.26 14.62 4.33
CA ALA A 12 -15.64 14.76 4.80
C ALA A 12 -16.33 15.97 4.16
N SER A 13 -15.62 17.10 4.08
CA SER A 13 -16.08 18.34 3.45
C SER A 13 -16.40 18.13 1.96
N ILE A 14 -15.47 17.54 1.19
CA ILE A 14 -15.66 17.26 -0.24
C ILE A 14 -16.81 16.26 -0.46
N ALA A 15 -16.95 15.25 0.41
CA ALA A 15 -18.00 14.24 0.30
C ALA A 15 -19.37 14.66 0.87
N GLY A 16 -19.46 15.81 1.54
CA GLY A 16 -20.67 16.25 2.25
C GLY A 16 -21.16 15.21 3.25
N VAL A 17 -20.28 14.75 4.14
CA VAL A 17 -20.59 13.88 5.28
C VAL A 17 -20.10 14.53 6.57
N GLU A 18 -20.58 14.03 7.70
CA GLU A 18 -20.02 14.39 9.01
C GLU A 18 -18.57 13.92 9.13
N ASN A 19 -17.71 14.70 9.80
CA ASN A 19 -16.29 14.36 9.94
C ASN A 19 -16.08 12.96 10.56
N HIS A 20 -16.89 12.62 11.58
CA HIS A 20 -16.81 11.32 12.25
C HIS A 20 -17.25 10.12 11.39
N ASP A 21 -17.84 10.35 10.22
CA ASP A 21 -18.18 9.30 9.25
C ASP A 21 -16.97 8.91 8.38
N VAL A 22 -15.83 9.62 8.50
CA VAL A 22 -14.59 9.38 7.75
C VAL A 22 -13.47 9.04 8.74
N ILE A 23 -12.84 7.89 8.53
CA ILE A 23 -11.67 7.46 9.32
C ILE A 23 -10.53 7.18 8.38
N VAL A 24 -9.41 7.86 8.55
CA VAL A 24 -8.18 7.66 7.77
C VAL A 24 -7.23 6.84 8.61
N ASP A 25 -6.83 5.67 8.11
CA ASP A 25 -5.82 4.81 8.70
C ASP A 25 -4.53 4.86 7.88
N VAL A 26 -3.47 5.37 8.51
CA VAL A 26 -2.11 5.35 7.96
C VAL A 26 -1.24 4.41 8.79
N PRO A 27 -0.39 3.58 8.16
CA PRO A 27 0.55 2.74 8.88
C PRO A 27 1.51 3.63 9.68
N THR A 28 1.69 3.32 10.96
CA THR A 28 2.59 4.06 11.86
C THR A 28 3.94 3.40 12.02
N LEU A 29 4.07 2.15 11.57
CA LEU A 29 5.32 1.38 11.59
C LEU A 29 5.88 1.30 10.17
N PRO A 30 7.21 1.48 10.00
CA PRO A 30 7.85 1.21 8.73
C PRO A 30 7.65 -0.26 8.35
N SER A 31 7.58 -0.54 7.05
CA SER A 31 7.57 -1.93 6.57
C SER A 31 8.82 -2.65 7.11
N VAL A 32 8.60 -3.79 7.78
CA VAL A 32 9.69 -4.59 8.35
C VAL A 32 10.34 -5.37 7.20
N PRO A 33 11.67 -5.25 7.00
CA PRO A 33 12.35 -6.00 5.95
C PRO A 33 12.26 -7.50 6.20
N TYR A 34 12.20 -8.30 5.13
CA TYR A 34 12.22 -9.75 5.23
C TYR A 34 13.52 -10.25 5.87
N ASN A 35 14.65 -9.60 5.55
CA ASN A 35 15.92 -9.87 6.19
C ASN A 35 16.81 -8.61 6.25
N PRO A 36 16.92 -7.95 7.42
CA PRO A 36 17.68 -6.70 7.55
C PRO A 36 19.19 -6.86 7.31
N HIS A 37 19.71 -8.09 7.31
CA HIS A 37 21.14 -8.35 7.12
C HIS A 37 21.53 -8.59 5.65
N GLN A 38 20.57 -8.63 4.73
CA GLN A 38 20.83 -8.77 3.29
C GLN A 38 21.14 -7.41 2.65
N LEU A 39 21.89 -7.44 1.54
CA LEU A 39 22.18 -6.25 0.74
C LEU A 39 20.90 -5.58 0.23
N ASP A 40 19.91 -6.39 -0.14
CA ASP A 40 18.56 -5.97 -0.46
C ASP A 40 17.58 -6.55 0.58
N PRO A 41 17.23 -5.79 1.63
CA PRO A 41 16.47 -6.29 2.77
C PRO A 41 15.02 -6.68 2.46
N MET A 42 14.48 -6.20 1.34
CA MET A 42 13.12 -6.48 0.87
C MET A 42 13.11 -7.59 -0.19
N GLU A 43 14.26 -8.15 -0.54
CA GLU A 43 14.35 -9.29 -1.46
C GLU A 43 14.18 -10.64 -0.75
N ILE A 44 13.56 -11.59 -1.44
CA ILE A 44 13.52 -12.98 -1.03
C ILE A 44 14.45 -13.77 -1.96
N ALA A 45 15.57 -14.25 -1.41
CA ALA A 45 16.50 -15.09 -2.15
C ALA A 45 15.90 -16.49 -2.38
N ILE A 46 15.90 -16.95 -3.63
CA ILE A 46 15.51 -18.30 -4.03
C ILE A 46 16.70 -19.02 -4.68
N PHE A 47 16.59 -20.34 -4.82
CA PHE A 47 17.62 -21.15 -5.47
C PHE A 47 17.07 -21.85 -6.70
N GLU A 48 17.82 -21.73 -7.79
CA GLU A 48 17.62 -22.48 -9.02
C GLU A 48 18.75 -23.52 -9.13
N THR A 49 18.45 -24.74 -9.58
CA THR A 49 19.49 -25.75 -9.84
C THR A 49 19.72 -25.85 -11.34
N ILE A 50 20.92 -25.45 -11.79
CA ILE A 50 21.35 -25.51 -13.19
C ILE A 50 22.55 -26.44 -13.25
N ASP A 51 22.48 -27.51 -14.05
CA ASP A 51 23.54 -28.52 -14.20
C ASP A 51 24.07 -29.07 -12.87
N GLY A 52 23.15 -29.33 -11.92
CA GLY A 52 23.46 -29.82 -10.58
C GLY A 52 24.10 -28.78 -9.64
N LYS A 53 24.29 -27.54 -10.08
CA LYS A 53 24.79 -26.43 -9.25
C LYS A 53 23.63 -25.56 -8.77
N LYS A 54 23.63 -25.22 -7.49
CA LYS A 54 22.70 -24.23 -6.93
C LYS A 54 23.16 -22.82 -7.29
N VAL A 55 22.27 -22.04 -7.88
CA VAL A 55 22.45 -20.63 -8.22
C VAL A 55 21.43 -19.81 -7.46
N THR A 56 21.88 -18.79 -6.74
CA THR A 56 20.98 -17.86 -6.05
C THR A 56 20.33 -16.93 -7.07
N ARG A 57 19.02 -16.72 -6.92
CA ARG A 57 18.20 -15.80 -7.71
C ARG A 57 17.34 -14.95 -6.77
N ASN A 58 16.81 -13.86 -7.30
CA ASN A 58 15.82 -13.04 -6.62
C ASN A 58 14.42 -13.52 -6.96
N LEU A 59 13.52 -13.59 -5.99
CA LEU A 59 12.13 -13.97 -6.26
C LEU A 59 11.43 -12.92 -7.14
N SER A 60 11.78 -11.64 -6.98
CA SER A 60 11.21 -10.55 -7.78
C SER A 60 11.48 -10.69 -9.28
N ASP A 61 12.55 -11.39 -9.68
CA ASP A 61 12.88 -11.59 -11.09
C ASP A 61 11.89 -12.56 -11.79
N TYR A 62 11.15 -13.37 -11.01
CA TYR A 62 10.26 -14.41 -11.51
C TYR A 62 8.79 -14.18 -11.16
N SER A 63 8.49 -13.25 -10.25
CA SER A 63 7.14 -13.00 -9.77
C SER A 63 6.86 -11.51 -9.68
N ASN A 64 5.94 -11.03 -10.52
CA ASN A 64 5.44 -9.65 -10.46
C ASN A 64 4.87 -9.31 -9.08
N ILE A 65 4.20 -10.27 -8.43
CA ILE A 65 3.70 -10.09 -7.06
C ILE A 65 4.86 -9.86 -6.08
N ALA A 66 5.94 -10.64 -6.19
CA ALA A 66 7.11 -10.46 -5.35
C ALA A 66 7.84 -9.13 -5.63
N ALA A 67 7.93 -8.73 -6.89
CA ALA A 67 8.46 -7.42 -7.27
C ALA A 67 7.65 -6.26 -6.68
N MET A 68 6.31 -6.38 -6.64
CA MET A 68 5.43 -5.39 -6.00
C MET A 68 5.58 -5.35 -4.48
N MET A 69 5.77 -6.51 -3.84
CA MET A 69 5.98 -6.59 -2.39
C MET A 69 7.36 -6.09 -1.96
N LYS A 70 8.31 -5.95 -2.89
CA LYS A 70 9.69 -5.52 -2.65
C LYS A 70 9.86 -4.04 -2.28
N GLY A 71 8.77 -3.30 -2.09
CA GLY A 71 8.74 -1.89 -1.74
C GLY A 71 8.01 -1.60 -0.43
N TYR A 72 8.12 -0.36 0.03
CA TYR A 72 7.28 0.14 1.12
C TYR A 72 5.85 0.29 0.61
N LEU A 73 4.94 -0.54 1.12
CA LEU A 73 3.52 -0.41 0.84
C LEU A 73 2.92 0.56 1.87
N ASP A 74 3.04 1.87 1.63
CA ASP A 74 2.35 2.89 2.43
C ASP A 74 0.86 2.89 2.06
N VAL A 75 0.13 1.89 2.60
CA VAL A 75 -1.31 1.74 2.35
C VAL A 75 -2.08 2.68 3.25
N ILE A 76 -2.58 3.77 2.68
CA ILE A 76 -3.57 4.61 3.32
C ILE A 76 -4.95 3.97 3.13
N ARG A 77 -5.69 3.74 4.21
CA ARG A 77 -7.05 3.22 4.16
C ARG A 77 -8.02 4.31 4.60
N VAL A 78 -9.10 4.48 3.84
CA VAL A 78 -10.19 5.39 4.19
C VAL A 78 -11.44 4.56 4.44
N TYR A 79 -11.97 4.63 5.64
CA TYR A 79 -13.18 3.94 6.04
C TYR A 79 -14.36 4.91 6.17
N THR A 80 -15.55 4.42 5.84
CA THR A 80 -16.81 5.11 6.04
C THR A 80 -17.97 4.10 6.05
N PHE A 81 -19.17 4.56 6.38
CA PHE A 81 -20.38 3.76 6.28
C PHE A 81 -20.72 3.43 4.81
N GLU A 82 -21.33 2.27 4.59
CA GLU A 82 -21.69 1.77 3.26
C GLU A 82 -22.46 2.78 2.40
N LYS A 83 -23.45 3.46 3.01
CA LYS A 83 -24.25 4.52 2.37
C LYS A 83 -23.43 5.67 1.78
N SER A 84 -22.23 5.90 2.32
CA SER A 84 -21.33 7.00 1.94
C SER A 84 -20.13 6.54 1.11
N ARG A 85 -19.96 5.23 0.89
CA ARG A 85 -18.75 4.64 0.29
C ARG A 85 -18.41 5.24 -1.07
N ALA A 86 -19.39 5.44 -1.94
CA ALA A 86 -19.15 5.96 -3.29
C ALA A 86 -18.69 7.43 -3.29
N LYS A 87 -19.27 8.28 -2.43
CA LYS A 87 -18.95 9.71 -2.37
C LYS A 87 -17.63 9.96 -1.62
N VAL A 88 -17.43 9.31 -0.48
CA VAL A 88 -16.16 9.37 0.27
C VAL A 88 -15.02 8.78 -0.56
N GLY A 89 -15.25 7.68 -1.28
CA GLY A 89 -14.23 7.10 -2.15
C GLY A 89 -13.83 7.98 -3.34
N ARG A 90 -14.71 8.88 -3.82
CA ARG A 90 -14.32 9.89 -4.83
C ARG A 90 -13.51 11.01 -4.19
N ALA A 91 -14.00 11.56 -3.08
CA ALA A 91 -13.30 12.61 -2.32
C ALA A 91 -11.88 12.17 -1.90
N ALA A 92 -11.74 10.93 -1.41
CA ALA A 92 -10.43 10.38 -1.04
C ALA A 92 -9.45 10.33 -2.23
N ARG A 93 -9.90 9.94 -3.43
CA ARG A 93 -9.04 9.93 -4.64
C ARG A 93 -8.68 11.34 -5.09
N GLU A 94 -9.54 12.32 -4.87
CA GLU A 94 -9.25 13.72 -5.16
C GLU A 94 -8.16 14.25 -4.22
N VAL A 95 -8.26 13.95 -2.92
CA VAL A 95 -7.30 14.37 -1.89
C VAL A 95 -5.94 13.68 -2.05
N PHE A 96 -5.91 12.37 -2.26
CA PHE A 96 -4.67 11.59 -2.35
C PHE A 96 -4.06 11.49 -3.75
N GLN A 97 -4.68 12.09 -4.77
CA GLN A 97 -4.35 11.90 -6.19
C GLN A 97 -4.60 10.46 -6.69
N GLU A 98 -4.20 10.16 -7.93
CA GLU A 98 -4.38 8.83 -8.52
C GLU A 98 -3.62 7.74 -7.74
N VAL A 99 -4.27 6.59 -7.62
CA VAL A 99 -3.67 5.38 -7.07
C VAL A 99 -2.51 5.00 -7.99
N PRO A 100 -1.27 4.79 -7.48
CA PRO A 100 -0.18 4.36 -8.35
C PRO A 100 -0.58 3.08 -9.08
N ASP A 101 -0.19 2.93 -10.34
CA ASP A 101 -0.56 1.77 -11.18
C ASP A 101 -0.25 0.44 -10.49
N THR A 102 0.79 0.40 -9.67
CA THR A 102 1.19 -0.74 -8.86
C THR A 102 0.17 -1.15 -7.79
N ALA A 103 -0.71 -0.25 -7.35
CA ALA A 103 -1.79 -0.55 -6.40
C ALA A 103 -3.12 -0.90 -7.10
N LEU A 104 -3.18 -0.81 -8.44
CA LEU A 104 -4.30 -1.32 -9.22
C LEU A 104 -4.14 -2.85 -9.38
N ILE A 105 -5.00 -3.61 -8.71
CA ILE A 105 -5.09 -5.05 -8.95
C ILE A 105 -5.79 -5.24 -10.30
N HIS A 106 -5.01 -5.45 -11.36
CA HIS A 106 -5.53 -5.93 -12.63
C HIS A 106 -5.98 -7.39 -12.44
N MET A 107 -7.30 -7.61 -12.37
CA MET A 107 -7.92 -8.94 -12.48
C MET A 107 -8.07 -9.36 -13.93
#